data_AF-A0A838NH35-F1
#
_entry.id   AF-A0A838NH35-F1
#
_cell.length_a   1.000
_cell.length_b   1.000
_cell.length_c   1.000
_cell.angle_alpha   90.00
_cell.angle_beta   90.00
_cell.angle_gamma   90.00
#
_symmetry.space_group_name_H-M   'P 1'
#
loop_
_entity.id
_entity.type
_entity.pdbx_description
1 polymer ?
#
loop_
_entity_poly.entity_id
_entity_poly.type
_entity_poly.pdbx_seq_one_letter_code
_entity_poly.pdbx_strand_id
1 'polypeptide(L)'
;MSLTREQVREAVERAGDEHWQALIRFHEDAYPASRPTPGDICRAEAERLNQLGLGNDPDLRLVESRVENLGSTVRIVHVFQNQSTNARQLTEPFENYG
;
A
#
# COMPACT_ATOMS: atom_id res chain seq x y z
N MET A 1 5.42 -1.74 16.65
CA MET A 1 4.39 -2.76 16.33
C MET A 1 4.38 -2.86 14.82
N SER A 2 4.52 -4.05 14.24
CA SER A 2 4.58 -4.23 12.78
C SER A 2 3.26 -3.91 12.08
N LEU A 3 3.33 -3.36 10.86
CA LEU A 3 2.17 -3.17 10.00
C LEU A 3 1.54 -4.52 9.65
N THR A 4 0.21 -4.61 9.80
CA THR A 4 -0.57 -5.80 9.41
C THR A 4 -1.25 -5.61 8.05
N ARG A 5 -1.59 -6.71 7.39
CA ARG A 5 -2.39 -6.69 6.15
C ARG A 5 -3.71 -5.93 6.30
N GLU A 6 -4.31 -5.96 7.49
CA GLU A 6 -5.57 -5.29 7.78
C GLU A 6 -5.38 -3.79 7.85
N GLN A 7 -4.30 -3.31 8.47
CA GLN A 7 -3.98 -1.87 8.52
C GLN A 7 -3.71 -1.30 7.11
N VAL A 8 -3.01 -2.06 6.27
CA VAL A 8 -2.80 -1.65 4.87
C VAL A 8 -4.13 -1.65 4.11
N ARG A 9 -4.95 -2.70 4.29
CA ARG A 9 -6.28 -2.78 3.68
C ARG A 9 -7.15 -1.60 4.07
N GLU A 10 -7.26 -1.29 5.36
CA GLU A 10 -8.05 -0.16 5.86
C GLU A 10 -7.54 1.18 5.31
N ALA A 11 -6.22 1.34 5.15
CA ALA A 11 -5.65 2.55 4.58
C ALA A 11 -5.97 2.70 3.08
N VAL A 12 -5.97 1.60 2.32
CA VAL A 12 -6.38 1.59 0.90
C VAL A 12 -7.89 1.76 0.77
N GLU A 13 -8.70 1.13 1.63
CA GLU A 13 -10.16 1.34 1.67
C GLU A 13 -10.51 2.80 1.99
N ARG A 14 -9.75 3.46 2.88
CA ARG A 14 -9.90 4.89 3.18
C ARG A 14 -9.55 5.80 2.00
N ALA A 15 -8.68 5.34 1.09
CA ALA A 15 -8.32 6.06 -0.13
C ALA A 15 -9.42 6.04 -1.20
N GLY A 16 -10.35 5.08 -1.11
CA GLY A 16 -11.54 4.97 -1.93
C GLY A 16 -11.58 3.73 -2.84
N ASP A 17 -12.78 3.30 -3.23
CA ASP A 17 -13.00 2.10 -4.08
C ASP A 17 -12.29 2.16 -5.44
N GLU A 18 -12.08 3.36 -6.01
CA GLU A 18 -11.34 3.54 -7.28
C GLU A 18 -9.88 3.08 -7.17
N HIS A 19 -9.28 3.24 -5.99
CA HIS A 19 -7.92 2.77 -5.72
C HIS A 19 -7.87 1.24 -5.72
N TRP A 20 -8.88 0.60 -5.12
CA TRP A 20 -9.03 -0.85 -5.14
C TRP A 20 -9.28 -1.40 -6.53
N GLN A 21 -10.18 -0.76 -7.30
CA GLN A 21 -10.47 -1.15 -8.67
C GLN A 21 -9.25 -1.03 -9.59
N ALA A 22 -8.43 0.01 -9.42
CA ALA A 22 -7.19 0.17 -10.17
C ALA A 22 -6.21 -0.97 -9.89
N LEU A 23 -6.01 -1.32 -8.61
CA LEU A 23 -5.16 -2.43 -8.19
C LEU A 23 -5.63 -3.77 -8.72
N ILE A 24 -6.93 -4.06 -8.57
CA ILE A 24 -7.52 -5.32 -9.03
C ILE A 24 -7.37 -5.44 -10.55
N ARG A 25 -7.71 -4.39 -11.31
CA ARG A 25 -7.60 -4.41 -12.77
C ARG A 25 -6.18 -4.61 -13.26
N PHE A 26 -5.20 -3.91 -12.67
CA PHE A 26 -3.80 -4.09 -13.03
C PHE A 26 -3.34 -5.52 -12.79
N HIS A 27 -3.74 -6.11 -11.66
CA HIS A 27 -3.33 -7.47 -11.33
C HIS A 27 -4.01 -8.53 -12.19
N GLU A 28 -5.30 -8.34 -12.52
CA GLU A 28 -6.01 -9.20 -13.47
C GLU A 28 -5.38 -9.17 -14.87
N ASP A 29 -4.82 -8.02 -15.28
CA ASP A 29 -4.15 -7.84 -16.58
C ASP A 29 -2.71 -8.38 -16.58
N ALA A 30 -1.93 -8.07 -15.54
CA ALA A 30 -0.52 -8.45 -15.45
C ALA A 30 -0.31 -9.94 -15.12
N TYR A 31 -1.18 -10.55 -14.32
CA TYR A 31 -1.03 -11.94 -13.85
C TYR A 31 -2.34 -12.75 -13.99
N PRO A 32 -2.76 -13.09 -15.22
CA PRO A 32 -3.98 -13.87 -15.42
C PRO A 32 -3.89 -15.29 -14.83
N ALA A 33 -2.69 -15.84 -14.66
CA ALA A 33 -2.45 -17.19 -14.14
C ALA A 33 -2.37 -17.27 -12.61
N SER A 34 -2.06 -16.16 -11.94
CA SER A 34 -2.02 -16.02 -10.49
C SER A 34 -2.83 -14.79 -10.15
N ARG A 35 -4.08 -14.99 -9.73
CA ARG A 35 -4.94 -13.90 -9.20
C ARG A 35 -4.66 -13.77 -7.70
N PRO A 36 -3.64 -13.01 -7.24
CA PRO A 36 -3.51 -12.76 -5.81
C PRO A 36 -4.76 -12.05 -5.34
N THR A 37 -5.19 -12.46 -4.16
CA THR A 37 -6.32 -11.80 -3.54
C THR A 37 -5.90 -10.41 -3.07
N PRO A 38 -6.83 -9.46 -2.94
CA PRO A 38 -6.58 -8.19 -2.26
C PRO A 38 -5.84 -8.34 -0.92
N GLY A 39 -6.09 -9.44 -0.21
CA GLY A 39 -5.41 -9.77 1.04
C GLY A 39 -3.94 -10.15 0.88
N ASP A 40 -3.55 -10.77 -0.24
CA ASP A 40 -2.15 -11.11 -0.53
C ASP A 40 -1.37 -9.87 -0.92
N ILE A 41 -1.98 -8.96 -1.69
CA ILE A 41 -1.40 -7.65 -2.03
C ILE A 41 -1.16 -6.83 -0.75
N CYS A 42 -2.17 -6.72 0.12
CA CYS A 42 -2.00 -6.03 1.40
C CYS A 42 -0.95 -6.68 2.30
N ARG A 43 -0.78 -8.00 2.24
CA ARG A 43 0.26 -8.71 2.98
C ARG A 43 1.65 -8.33 2.45
N ALA A 44 1.87 -8.44 1.14
CA ALA A 44 3.15 -8.10 0.52
C ALA A 44 3.54 -6.64 0.77
N GLU A 45 2.57 -5.74 0.69
CA GLU A 45 2.79 -4.32 0.96
C GLU A 45 3.11 -4.07 2.45
N ALA A 46 2.41 -4.74 3.38
CA ALA A 46 2.74 -4.67 4.80
C ALA A 46 4.15 -5.20 5.08
N GLU A 47 4.55 -6.32 4.47
CA GLU A 47 5.90 -6.88 4.60
C GLU A 47 6.96 -5.92 4.06
N ARG A 48 6.75 -5.32 2.89
CA ARG A 48 7.65 -4.31 2.32
C ARG A 48 7.79 -3.10 3.25
N LEU A 49 6.68 -2.55 3.75
CA LEU A 49 6.70 -1.41 4.67
C LEU A 49 7.40 -1.74 5.99
N ASN A 50 7.26 -2.98 6.48
CA ASN A 50 7.99 -3.47 7.65
C ASN A 50 9.49 -3.61 7.37
N GLN A 51 9.89 -4.08 6.19
CA GLN A 51 11.30 -4.18 5.78
C GLN A 51 11.97 -2.80 5.66
N LEU A 52 11.22 -1.79 5.22
CA LEU A 52 11.68 -0.40 5.20
C LEU A 52 11.75 0.24 6.60
N GLY A 53 11.36 -0.48 7.66
CA GLY A 53 11.31 0.02 9.04
C GLY A 53 10.09 0.89 9.35
N LEU A 54 9.36 1.34 8.33
CA LEU A 54 8.19 2.23 8.44
C LEU A 54 7.03 1.59 9.19
N GLY A 55 6.87 0.29 9.03
CA GLY A 55 5.83 -0.47 9.72
C GLY A 55 6.20 -0.87 11.14
N ASN A 56 7.47 -0.79 11.53
CA ASN A 56 7.92 -1.16 12.88
C ASN A 56 8.10 0.04 13.81
N ASP A 57 8.21 1.24 13.23
CA ASP A 57 8.41 2.49 13.94
C ASP A 57 7.11 2.94 14.67
N PRO A 58 7.11 3.00 16.01
CA PRO A 58 5.92 3.42 16.77
C PRO A 58 5.60 4.91 16.62
N ASP A 59 6.57 5.73 16.21
CA ASP A 59 6.36 7.14 15.94
C ASP A 59 5.72 7.37 14.57
N LEU A 60 5.77 6.38 13.66
CA LEU A 60 5.18 6.48 12.33
C LEU A 60 3.80 5.83 12.28
N ARG A 61 2.80 6.61 11.86
CA ARG A 61 1.44 6.13 11.63
C ARG A 61 1.10 6.22 10.15
N LEU A 62 0.68 5.10 9.56
CA LEU A 62 0.07 5.11 8.24
C LEU A 62 -1.26 5.87 8.30
N VAL A 63 -1.32 7.02 7.64
CA VAL A 63 -2.51 7.89 7.64
C VAL A 63 -3.30 7.80 6.33
N GLU A 64 -2.61 7.57 5.22
CA GLU A 64 -3.20 7.55 3.89
C GLU A 64 -2.41 6.61 2.97
N SER A 65 -3.10 5.93 2.08
CA SER A 65 -2.49 5.18 0.97
C SER A 65 -3.03 5.77 -0.32
N ARG A 66 -2.20 5.96 -1.34
CA ARG A 66 -2.59 6.46 -2.66
C ARG A 66 -2.22 5.43 -3.69
N VAL A 67 -3.13 5.14 -4.57
CA VAL A 67 -2.99 4.16 -5.65
C VAL A 67 -3.21 4.95 -6.92
N GLU A 68 -2.14 5.13 -7.67
CA GLU A 68 -2.21 5.84 -8.93
C GLU A 68 -2.11 4.85 -10.08
N ASN A 69 -3.12 4.88 -10.95
CA ASN A 69 -3.13 4.12 -12.18
C ASN A 69 -2.44 4.93 -13.28
N LEU A 70 -1.31 4.44 -13.78
CA LEU A 70 -0.55 5.05 -14.89
C LEU A 70 -0.93 4.45 -16.26
N GLY A 71 -2.05 3.72 -16.33
CA GLY A 71 -2.56 3.06 -17.52
C GLY A 71 -1.94 1.68 -17.72
N SER A 72 -0.61 1.60 -17.87
CA SER A 72 0.13 0.35 -18.06
C SER A 72 0.70 -0.23 -16.77
N THR A 73 0.71 0.54 -15.68
CA THR A 73 1.14 0.08 -14.36
C THR A 73 0.37 0.79 -13.25
N VAL A 74 0.37 0.22 -12.06
CA VAL A 74 -0.18 0.84 -10.85
C VAL A 74 0.94 1.08 -9.86
N ARG A 75 1.01 2.30 -9.34
CA ARG A 75 1.92 2.65 -8.24
C ARG A 75 1.13 2.88 -6.96
N ILE A 76 1.61 2.35 -5.84
CA ILE A 76 1.10 2.73 -4.51
C ILE A 76 2.13 3.58 -3.78
N VAL A 77 1.64 4.65 -3.16
CA VAL A 77 2.40 5.54 -2.30
C VAL A 77 1.69 5.59 -0.94
N HIS A 78 2.43 5.35 0.13
CA HIS A 78 1.90 5.45 1.49
C HIS A 78 2.35 6.76 2.13
N VAL A 79 1.43 7.41 2.84
CA VAL A 79 1.70 8.58 3.67
C VAL A 79 1.78 8.15 5.11
N PHE A 80 2.96 8.31 5.70
CA PHE A 80 3.17 8.15 7.12
C PHE A 80 3.23 9.51 7.79
N GLN A 81 2.57 9.63 8.93
CA GLN A 81 2.68 10.79 9.81
C GLN A 81 3.53 10.40 11.02
N ASN A 82 4.58 11.16 11.26
CA ASN A 82 5.34 11.06 12.50
C ASN A 82 4.55 11.74 13.62
N GLN A 83 4.20 11.00 14.67
CA GLN A 83 3.37 11.49 15.77
C GLN A 83 4.10 12.52 16.63
N SER A 84 5.41 12.35 16.82
CA SER A 84 6.24 13.22 17.63
C SER A 84 6.48 14.59 16.98
N THR A 85 6.60 14.65 15.66
CA THR A 85 6.92 15.89 14.91
C THR A 85 5.77 16.43 14.07
N ASN A 86 4.66 15.68 13.95
CA ASN A 86 3.58 15.92 12.98
C ASN A 86 4.03 15.97 11.50
N ALA A 87 5.28 15.62 11.20
CA ALA A 87 5.78 15.60 9.83
C ALA A 87 5.10 14.48 9.03
N ARG A 88 4.77 14.76 7.77
CA ARG A 88 4.24 13.78 6.83
C ARG A 88 5.35 13.37 5.86
N GLN A 89 5.56 12.07 5.73
CA GLN A 89 6.51 11.49 4.79
C GLN A 89 5.79 10.53 3.85
N LEU A 90 6.21 10.56 2.59
CA LEU A 90 5.72 9.69 1.54
C LEU A 90 6.72 8.55 1.38
N THR A 91 6.22 7.33 1.19
CA THR A 91 7.08 6.22 0.77
C THR A 91 7.44 6.37 -0.69
N GLU A 92 8.52 5.71 -1.10
CA GLU A 92 8.80 5.55 -2.52
C GLU A 92 7.62 4.85 -3.21
N PRO A 93 7.22 5.32 -4.42
CA PRO A 93 6.20 4.66 -5.20
C PRO A 93 6.61 3.23 -5.47
N PHE A 94 5.73 2.28 -5.18
CA PHE A 94 5.97 0.89 -5.48
C PHE A 94 5.12 0.48 -6.68
N GLU A 95 5.76 0.02 -7.74
CA GLU A 95 5.13 -0.36 -9.02
C GLU A 95 5.19 -1.87 -9.27
N ASN A 96 5.94 -2.61 -8.45
CA ASN A 96 6.26 -4.01 -8.70
C ASN A 96 5.33 -4.95 -7.93
N TYR A 97 4.02 -4.87 -8.21
CA TYR A 97 3.03 -5.86 -7.74
C TYR A 97 3.10 -7.12 -8.58
N GLY A 98 4.28 -7.73 -8.67
CA GLY A 98 4.57 -8.80 -9.61
C GLY A 98 5.06 -10.11 -9.03
#